data_AF-A0A9E5GEE9-F1
#
_entry.id   AF-A0A9E5GEE9-F1
#
_cell.length_a   1.000
_cell.length_b   1.000
_cell.length_c   1.000
_cell.angle_alpha   90.00
_cell.angle_beta   90.00
_cell.angle_gamma   90.00
#
_symmetry.space_group_name_H-M   'P 1'
#
loop_
_entity.id
_entity.type
_entity.pdbx_description
1 polymer ?
#
loop_
_entity_poly.entity_id
_entity_poly.type
_entity_poly.pdbx_seq_one_letter_code
_entity_poly.pdbx_strand_id
1 'polypeptide(L)'
;WIAVSISLIIASLWAYWGAIENFHEGWYSTSLWENLGMMFFQYLLFAWVFIILALVSLRFRTVGLSVHVAFALFCLWFFRGASFLVLWPMIVLPLVGLGLLYYVANPQPKRWANRLLIGIPLVIVLAISIPQAILHARRVDAYDPGMQVIEGTCGTLIWAPRGPLWPETGCSWDQAVYYTRHVAEDGITLCDDVQDYWRLPTIEEAVGSMMLHGQNAQGYWDAEREKAHYAFTPDKESPLWDVHSPVIYYWTSDSSPSDDQRAYIIVYNGGVFTKRKLNRQPTLSFRAVREVSHLLH
;
A
#
# COMPACT_ATOMS: atom_id res chain seq x y z
N TRP A 1 -28.18 21.76 6.48
CA TRP A 1 -27.98 20.30 6.57
C TRP A 1 -27.26 19.75 5.36
N ILE A 2 -27.57 20.17 4.13
CA ILE A 2 -26.83 19.77 2.91
C ILE A 2 -25.30 19.89 3.07
N ALA A 3 -24.78 21.05 3.48
CA ALA A 3 -23.34 21.25 3.70
C ALA A 3 -22.74 20.24 4.70
N VAL A 4 -23.45 20.00 5.81
CA VAL A 4 -23.07 19.02 6.85
C VAL A 4 -23.03 17.60 6.28
N SER A 5 -24.05 17.22 5.51
CA SER A 5 -24.14 15.91 4.88
C SER A 5 -23.00 15.68 3.88
N ILE A 6 -22.67 16.68 3.06
CA ILE A 6 -21.56 16.60 2.10
C ILE A 6 -20.23 16.43 2.84
N SER A 7 -19.94 17.30 3.83
CA SER A 7 -18.72 17.18 4.63
C SER A 7 -18.62 15.83 5.35
N LEU A 8 -19.73 15.35 5.89
CA LEU A 8 -19.81 14.07 6.58
C LEU A 8 -19.46 12.90 5.66
N ILE A 9 -20.03 12.87 4.45
CA ILE A 9 -19.75 11.82 3.46
C ILE A 9 -18.27 11.86 3.07
N ILE A 10 -17.74 13.04 2.75
CA ILE A 10 -16.34 13.21 2.34
C ILE A 10 -15.40 12.77 3.46
N ALA A 11 -15.62 13.25 4.69
CA ALA A 11 -14.79 12.87 5.84
C ALA A 11 -14.87 11.38 6.15
N SER A 12 -16.06 10.76 6.01
CA SER A 12 -16.25 9.33 6.23
C SER A 12 -15.56 8.48 5.18
N LEU A 13 -15.59 8.89 3.91
CA LEU A 13 -14.89 8.22 2.82
C LEU A 13 -13.38 8.27 3.01
N TRP A 14 -12.84 9.44 3.38
CA TRP A 14 -11.41 9.59 3.68
C TRP A 14 -11.00 8.87 4.96
N ALA A 15 -11.86 8.80 5.97
CA ALA A 15 -11.61 8.01 7.17
C ALA A 15 -11.53 6.51 6.85
N TYR A 16 -12.45 5.99 6.02
CA TYR A 16 -12.43 4.61 5.55
C TYR A 16 -11.18 4.31 4.73
N TRP A 17 -10.91 5.10 3.68
CA TRP A 17 -9.75 4.90 2.81
C TRP A 17 -8.44 5.01 3.59
N GLY A 18 -8.27 6.07 4.38
CA GLY A 18 -7.07 6.29 5.18
C GLY A 18 -6.84 5.18 6.21
N ALA A 19 -7.90 4.70 6.87
CA ALA A 19 -7.77 3.60 7.81
C ALA A 19 -7.34 2.30 7.12
N ILE A 20 -7.88 1.96 5.95
CA ILE A 20 -7.47 0.75 5.20
C ILE A 20 -6.04 0.89 4.70
N GLU A 21 -5.73 2.00 4.03
CA GLU A 21 -4.43 2.19 3.38
C GLU A 21 -3.28 2.24 4.38
N ASN A 22 -3.52 2.78 5.58
CA ASN A 22 -2.56 2.77 6.66
C ASN A 22 -2.11 1.34 7.02
N PHE A 23 -3.02 0.37 7.05
CA PHE A 23 -2.64 -1.02 7.33
C PHE A 23 -2.16 -1.75 6.07
N HIS A 24 -2.60 -1.34 4.89
CA HIS A 24 -2.10 -1.91 3.64
C HIS A 24 -0.63 -1.56 3.37
N GLU A 25 -0.25 -0.30 3.57
CA GLU A 25 1.05 0.23 3.16
C GLU A 25 1.86 0.87 4.30
N GLY A 26 1.19 1.44 5.30
CA GLY A 26 1.79 2.31 6.32
C GLY A 26 2.24 1.63 7.60
N TRP A 27 1.72 0.44 7.91
CA TRP A 27 1.93 -0.22 9.20
C TRP A 27 3.08 -1.23 9.16
N TYR A 28 4.30 -0.71 9.02
CA TYR A 28 5.53 -1.50 8.95
C TYR A 28 6.60 -1.08 9.98
N SER A 29 6.52 0.10 10.60
CA SER A 29 7.56 0.50 11.56
C SER A 29 7.54 -0.42 12.79
N THR A 30 8.73 -0.67 13.36
CA THR A 30 8.87 -1.33 14.67
C THR A 30 8.39 -0.43 15.81
N SER A 31 8.34 0.89 15.60
CA SER A 31 7.88 1.88 16.56
C SER A 31 6.38 2.09 16.44
N LEU A 32 5.63 1.80 17.51
CA LEU A 32 4.20 2.10 17.60
C LEU A 32 3.91 3.59 17.34
N TRP A 33 4.78 4.48 17.82
CA TRP A 33 4.59 5.93 17.65
C TRP A 33 4.77 6.39 16.21
N GLU A 34 5.68 5.77 15.46
CA GLU A 34 5.84 6.05 14.03
C GLU A 34 4.63 5.55 13.24
N ASN A 35 4.14 4.34 13.53
CA ASN A 35 2.93 3.81 12.91
C ASN A 35 1.70 4.66 13.20
N LEU A 36 1.52 5.10 14.46
CA LEU A 36 0.44 6.04 14.80
C LEU A 36 0.64 7.41 14.14
N GLY A 37 1.89 7.88 14.06
CA GLY A 37 2.24 9.10 13.34
C GLY A 37 1.83 9.05 11.88
N MET A 38 2.21 7.99 11.16
CA MET A 38 1.81 7.75 9.77
C MET A 38 0.28 7.68 9.66
N MET A 39 -0.39 6.93 10.54
CA MET A 39 -1.84 6.81 10.54
C MET A 39 -2.53 8.18 10.62
N PHE A 40 -2.14 9.04 11.57
CA PHE A 40 -2.83 10.30 11.79
C PHE A 40 -2.41 11.42 10.81
N PHE A 41 -1.13 11.51 10.46
CA PHE A 41 -0.58 12.63 9.68
C PHE A 41 -0.44 12.36 8.19
N GLN A 42 -0.33 11.10 7.77
CA GLN A 42 -0.23 10.73 6.36
C GLN A 42 -1.57 10.19 5.86
N TYR A 43 -2.14 9.18 6.53
CA TYR A 43 -3.29 8.46 5.99
C TYR A 43 -4.65 9.06 6.37
N LEU A 44 -4.82 9.56 7.60
CA LEU A 44 -6.07 10.19 8.04
C LEU A 44 -6.12 11.72 7.85
N LEU A 45 -5.05 12.31 7.29
CA LEU A 45 -4.90 13.76 7.15
C LEU A 45 -6.13 14.42 6.50
N PHE A 46 -6.57 13.90 5.36
CA PHE A 46 -7.71 14.48 4.64
C PHE A 46 -9.01 14.38 5.43
N ALA A 47 -9.25 13.27 6.13
CA ALA A 47 -10.42 13.13 6.99
C ALA A 47 -10.44 14.23 8.06
N TRP A 48 -9.30 14.46 8.73
CA TRP A 48 -9.17 15.53 9.73
C TRP A 48 -9.38 16.91 9.15
N VAL A 49 -8.78 17.21 7.99
CA VAL A 49 -8.96 18.51 7.33
C VAL A 49 -10.43 18.80 7.07
N PHE A 50 -11.18 17.85 6.49
CA PHE A 50 -12.61 18.06 6.21
C PHE A 50 -13.47 18.17 7.47
N ILE A 51 -13.16 17.42 8.53
CA ILE A 51 -13.82 17.56 9.83
C ILE A 51 -13.57 18.94 10.42
N ILE A 52 -12.31 19.39 10.48
CA ILE A 52 -11.93 20.69 11.03
C ILE A 52 -12.57 21.83 10.24
N LEU A 53 -12.52 21.78 8.91
CA LEU A 53 -13.16 22.75 8.03
C LEU A 53 -14.66 22.87 8.31
N ALA A 54 -15.36 21.74 8.43
CA ALA A 54 -16.78 21.71 8.74
C ALA A 54 -17.10 22.28 10.13
N LEU A 55 -16.33 21.91 11.15
CA LEU A 55 -16.53 22.38 12.53
C LEU A 55 -16.28 23.90 12.66
N VAL A 56 -15.20 24.41 12.04
CA VAL A 56 -14.91 25.85 12.00
C VAL A 56 -16.07 26.58 11.31
N SER A 57 -16.54 26.07 10.18
CA SER A 57 -17.68 26.64 9.44
C SER A 57 -19.00 26.65 10.23
N LEU A 58 -19.28 25.61 11.01
CA LEU A 58 -20.48 25.56 11.87
C LEU A 58 -20.43 26.58 13.03
N ARG A 59 -19.23 26.84 13.54
CA ARG A 59 -18.99 27.74 14.68
C ARG A 59 -18.91 29.20 14.24
N PHE A 60 -18.24 29.47 13.13
CA PHE A 60 -17.90 30.81 12.64
C PHE A 60 -18.11 30.85 11.11
N ARG A 61 -19.26 31.37 10.66
CA ARG A 61 -19.62 31.32 9.22
C ARG A 61 -18.64 32.09 8.32
N THR A 62 -18.24 33.29 8.71
CA THR A 62 -17.30 34.13 7.97
C THR A 62 -15.91 33.51 7.94
N VAL A 63 -15.39 33.10 9.10
CA VAL A 63 -14.09 32.42 9.21
C VAL A 63 -14.09 31.12 8.41
N GLY A 64 -15.16 30.33 8.50
CA GLY A 64 -15.33 29.10 7.74
C GLY A 64 -15.20 29.31 6.23
N LEU A 65 -15.91 30.30 5.68
CA LEU A 65 -15.78 30.66 4.27
C LEU A 65 -14.34 31.06 3.92
N SER A 66 -13.73 31.94 4.72
CA SER A 66 -12.35 32.39 4.50
C SER A 66 -11.35 31.22 4.49
N VAL A 67 -11.49 30.26 5.41
CA VAL A 67 -10.61 29.10 5.49
C VAL A 67 -10.83 28.15 4.29
N HIS A 68 -12.07 27.96 3.82
CA HIS A 68 -12.32 27.17 2.61
C HIS A 68 -11.69 27.81 1.37
N VAL A 69 -11.82 29.14 1.22
CA VAL A 69 -11.20 29.89 0.12
C VAL A 69 -9.66 29.81 0.21
N ALA A 70 -9.10 30.02 1.40
CA ALA A 70 -7.66 29.91 1.62
C ALA A 70 -7.14 28.50 1.30
N PHE A 71 -7.86 27.46 1.70
CA PHE A 71 -7.51 26.07 1.39
C PHE A 71 -7.61 25.77 -0.11
N ALA A 72 -8.63 26.30 -0.79
CA ALA A 72 -8.74 26.18 -2.25
C ALA A 72 -7.57 26.87 -2.98
N LEU A 73 -7.14 28.06 -2.51
CA LEU A 73 -5.96 28.76 -3.03
C LEU A 73 -4.67 27.99 -2.76
N PHE A 74 -4.55 27.38 -1.58
CA PHE A 74 -3.43 26.48 -1.26
C PHE A 74 -3.38 25.30 -2.24
N CYS A 75 -4.52 24.64 -2.50
CA CYS A 75 -4.60 23.55 -3.46
C CYS A 75 -4.22 24.00 -4.88
N LEU A 76 -4.62 25.20 -5.32
CA LEU A 76 -4.21 25.77 -6.61
C LEU A 76 -2.68 25.89 -6.72
N TRP A 77 -2.04 26.39 -5.67
CA TRP A 77 -0.59 26.54 -5.62
C TRP A 77 0.13 25.18 -5.54
N PHE A 78 -0.34 24.30 -4.66
CA PHE A 78 0.27 22.99 -4.39
C PHE A 78 0.19 22.08 -5.63
N PHE A 79 -0.94 22.08 -6.33
CA PHE A 79 -1.17 21.28 -7.53
C PHE A 79 -0.98 22.07 -8.84
N ARG A 80 -0.10 23.06 -8.88
CA ARG A 80 0.13 23.94 -10.06
C ARG A 80 0.47 23.23 -11.38
N GLY A 81 0.90 21.97 -11.34
CA GLY A 81 1.16 21.14 -12.53
C GLY A 81 -0.02 20.28 -12.99
N ALA A 82 -1.13 20.27 -12.24
CA ALA A 82 -2.32 19.50 -12.58
C ALA A 82 -3.11 20.18 -13.70
N SER A 83 -3.88 19.39 -14.46
CA SER A 83 -4.73 19.92 -15.51
C SER A 83 -5.84 20.80 -14.93
N PHE A 84 -6.18 21.86 -15.66
CA PHE A 84 -7.26 22.78 -15.27
C PHE A 84 -8.57 22.04 -14.98
N LEU A 85 -8.90 21.05 -15.83
CA LEU A 85 -10.13 20.24 -15.74
C LEU A 85 -10.19 19.33 -14.52
N VAL A 86 -9.07 19.04 -13.87
CA VAL A 86 -9.06 18.32 -12.59
C VAL A 86 -9.09 19.32 -11.45
N LEU A 87 -8.18 20.29 -11.47
CA LEU A 87 -7.96 21.18 -10.35
C LEU A 87 -9.17 22.07 -10.05
N TRP A 88 -9.76 22.70 -11.05
CA TRP A 88 -10.85 23.66 -10.84
C TRP A 88 -12.18 23.00 -10.48
N PRO A 89 -12.76 22.10 -11.30
CA PRO A 89 -14.08 21.56 -11.02
C PRO A 89 -14.07 20.46 -9.95
N MET A 90 -12.95 19.76 -9.72
CA MET A 90 -12.92 18.67 -8.73
C MET A 90 -12.39 19.10 -7.36
N ILE A 91 -11.60 20.18 -7.27
CA ILE A 91 -11.01 20.62 -6.00
C ILE A 91 -11.48 22.03 -5.63
N VAL A 92 -11.19 23.02 -6.46
CA VAL A 92 -11.40 24.43 -6.10
C VAL A 92 -12.89 24.79 -5.97
N LEU A 93 -13.70 24.50 -7.00
CA LEU A 93 -15.13 24.82 -6.99
C LEU A 93 -15.88 24.08 -5.88
N PRO A 94 -15.67 22.78 -5.64
CA PRO A 94 -16.30 22.09 -4.51
C PRO A 94 -15.91 22.66 -3.16
N LEU A 95 -14.63 23.03 -2.94
CA LEU A 95 -14.19 23.63 -1.68
C LEU A 95 -14.83 25.01 -1.44
N VAL A 96 -14.80 25.90 -2.43
CA VAL A 96 -15.40 27.23 -2.31
C VAL A 96 -16.93 27.11 -2.19
N GLY A 97 -17.54 26.26 -3.00
CA GLY A 97 -18.99 25.99 -2.96
C GLY A 97 -19.44 25.47 -1.61
N LEU A 98 -18.69 24.54 -1.00
CA LEU A 98 -18.97 24.04 0.34
C LEU A 98 -18.84 25.15 1.40
N GLY A 99 -17.80 26.00 1.30
CA GLY A 99 -17.64 27.17 2.16
C GLY A 99 -18.83 28.14 2.07
N LEU A 100 -19.31 28.42 0.85
CA LEU A 100 -20.48 29.27 0.62
C LEU A 100 -21.76 28.64 1.18
N LEU A 101 -21.94 27.33 1.01
CA LEU A 101 -23.07 26.61 1.60
C LEU A 101 -23.07 26.74 3.12
N TYR A 102 -21.92 26.62 3.79
CA TYR A 102 -21.82 26.85 5.23
C TYR A 102 -22.05 28.30 5.63
N TYR A 103 -21.59 29.26 4.82
CA TYR A 103 -21.78 30.68 5.05
C TYR A 103 -23.27 31.07 5.10
N VAL A 104 -24.06 30.51 4.18
CA VAL A 104 -25.51 30.75 4.12
C VAL A 104 -26.29 29.85 5.09
N ALA A 105 -25.74 28.68 5.45
CA ALA A 105 -26.47 27.69 6.25
C ALA A 105 -26.58 28.04 7.75
N ASN A 106 -27.71 27.60 8.32
CA ASN A 106 -27.93 27.55 9.77
C ASN A 106 -28.49 26.18 10.19
N PRO A 107 -27.70 25.09 10.12
CA PRO A 107 -28.20 23.78 10.49
C PRO A 107 -28.59 23.77 11.97
N GLN A 108 -29.84 23.42 12.25
CA GLN A 108 -30.36 23.24 13.58
C GLN A 108 -30.93 21.82 13.71
N PRO A 109 -30.67 21.12 14.82
CA PRO A 109 -29.82 21.50 15.95
C PRO A 109 -28.30 21.33 15.69
N LYS A 110 -27.49 22.36 16.03
CA LYS A 110 -26.02 22.34 15.82
C LYS A 110 -25.27 21.22 16.55
N ARG A 111 -25.76 20.83 17.74
CA ARG A 111 -25.12 19.76 18.53
C ARG A 111 -25.08 18.44 17.77
N TRP A 112 -26.13 18.13 17.02
CA TRP A 112 -26.18 16.92 16.20
C TRP A 112 -25.27 17.00 14.99
N ALA A 113 -25.16 18.16 14.33
CA ALA A 113 -24.19 18.35 13.26
C ALA A 113 -22.75 18.07 13.73
N ASN A 114 -22.35 18.62 14.88
CA ASN A 114 -21.02 18.36 15.46
C ASN A 114 -20.82 16.87 15.82
N ARG A 115 -21.82 16.25 16.46
CA ARG A 115 -21.75 14.83 16.85
C ARG A 115 -21.61 13.91 15.65
N LEU A 116 -22.33 14.19 14.56
CA LEU A 116 -22.26 13.36 13.35
C LEU A 116 -20.92 13.53 12.63
N LEU A 117 -20.45 14.77 12.46
CA LEU A 117 -19.18 15.08 11.78
C LEU A 117 -17.97 14.46 12.47
N ILE A 118 -17.98 14.34 13.79
CA ILE A 118 -16.89 13.72 14.55
C ILE A 118 -17.15 12.22 14.73
N GLY A 119 -18.35 11.87 15.19
CA GLY A 119 -18.67 10.52 15.65
C GLY A 119 -18.65 9.48 14.55
N ILE A 120 -19.23 9.76 13.38
CA ILE A 120 -19.31 8.76 12.30
C ILE A 120 -17.91 8.45 11.72
N PRO A 121 -17.09 9.43 11.30
CA PRO A 121 -15.72 9.14 10.86
C PRO A 121 -14.90 8.43 11.94
N LEU A 122 -15.04 8.81 13.21
CA LEU A 122 -14.33 8.13 14.31
C LEU A 122 -14.75 6.67 14.45
N VAL A 123 -16.06 6.37 14.38
CA VAL A 123 -16.56 4.99 14.40
C VAL A 123 -16.00 4.21 13.21
N ILE A 124 -15.93 4.80 12.01
CA ILE A 124 -15.32 4.17 10.83
C ILE A 124 -13.84 3.85 11.08
N VAL A 125 -13.06 4.82 11.56
CA VAL A 125 -11.63 4.58 11.89
C VAL A 125 -11.50 3.44 12.88
N LEU A 126 -12.25 3.44 13.98
CA LEU A 126 -12.17 2.37 14.97
C LEU A 126 -12.62 1.01 14.41
N ALA A 127 -13.70 0.97 13.64
CA ALA A 127 -14.25 -0.25 13.08
C ALA A 127 -13.32 -0.91 12.05
N ILE A 128 -12.53 -0.11 11.32
CA ILE A 128 -11.54 -0.62 10.36
C ILE A 128 -10.20 -0.89 11.06
N SER A 129 -9.69 0.05 11.84
CA SER A 129 -8.34 -0.03 12.41
C SER A 129 -8.19 -1.07 13.50
N ILE A 130 -9.22 -1.33 14.33
CA ILE A 130 -9.10 -2.33 15.41
C ILE A 130 -8.93 -3.75 14.84
N PRO A 131 -9.78 -4.25 13.93
CA PRO A 131 -9.58 -5.56 13.32
C PRO A 131 -8.23 -5.67 12.59
N GLN A 132 -7.85 -4.64 11.83
CA GLN A 132 -6.57 -4.64 11.12
C GLN A 132 -5.37 -4.64 12.08
N ALA A 133 -5.40 -3.86 13.16
CA ALA A 133 -4.36 -3.88 14.18
C ALA A 133 -4.23 -5.27 14.83
N ILE A 134 -5.33 -5.98 15.06
CA ILE A 134 -5.30 -7.36 15.58
C ILE A 134 -4.67 -8.32 14.57
N LEU A 135 -5.00 -8.20 13.28
CA LEU A 135 -4.38 -9.01 12.22
C LEU A 135 -2.88 -8.78 12.16
N HIS A 136 -2.45 -7.52 12.10
CA HIS A 136 -1.04 -7.16 12.06
C HIS A 136 -0.27 -7.60 13.31
N ALA A 137 -0.87 -7.51 14.49
CA ALA A 137 -0.25 -7.95 15.74
C ALA A 137 -0.05 -9.48 15.82
N ARG A 138 -0.69 -10.25 14.92
CA ARG A 138 -0.56 -11.71 14.82
C ARG A 138 0.41 -12.15 13.73
N ARG A 139 1.01 -11.21 12.98
CA ARG A 139 1.98 -11.55 11.94
C ARG A 139 3.16 -12.30 12.52
N VAL A 140 3.58 -13.35 11.82
CA VAL A 140 4.82 -14.06 12.14
C VAL A 140 6.00 -13.19 11.71
N ASP A 141 6.73 -12.73 12.71
CA ASP A 141 7.96 -11.95 12.57
C ASP A 141 9.14 -12.75 13.14
N ALA A 142 9.50 -13.82 12.45
CA ALA A 142 10.71 -14.60 12.72
C ALA A 142 11.85 -14.06 11.85
N TYR A 143 12.15 -12.77 12.01
CA TYR A 143 13.08 -12.05 11.16
C TYR A 143 14.45 -12.74 11.07
N ASP A 144 14.75 -13.27 9.89
CA ASP A 144 16.06 -13.80 9.52
C ASP A 144 16.47 -13.18 8.17
N PRO A 145 17.50 -12.31 8.14
CA PRO A 145 17.99 -11.72 6.90
C PRO A 145 18.72 -12.72 6.00
N GLY A 146 18.98 -13.95 6.44
CA GLY A 146 19.68 -14.98 5.68
C GLY A 146 18.87 -15.55 4.53
N MET A 147 19.49 -16.48 3.80
CA MET A 147 18.81 -17.29 2.79
C MET A 147 17.72 -18.12 3.46
N GLN A 148 16.54 -18.15 2.84
CA GLN A 148 15.39 -18.88 3.37
C GLN A 148 15.02 -20.01 2.43
N VAL A 149 14.92 -21.23 2.95
CA VAL A 149 14.37 -22.36 2.21
C VAL A 149 12.86 -22.35 2.42
N ILE A 150 12.09 -22.18 1.35
CA ILE A 150 10.62 -22.17 1.41
C ILE A 150 10.10 -23.36 0.60
N GLU A 151 9.30 -24.19 1.28
CA GLU A 151 8.55 -25.27 0.65
C GLU A 151 7.22 -24.71 0.13
N GLY A 152 7.11 -24.64 -1.19
CA GLY A 152 5.94 -24.18 -1.92
C GLY A 152 5.16 -25.32 -2.59
N THR A 153 3.99 -24.99 -3.13
CA THR A 153 3.20 -25.93 -3.96
C THR A 153 3.91 -26.32 -5.26
N CYS A 154 4.83 -25.48 -5.74
CA CYS A 154 5.63 -25.70 -6.94
C CYS A 154 6.98 -26.39 -6.67
N GLY A 155 7.29 -26.71 -5.41
CA GLY A 155 8.57 -27.28 -5.01
C GLY A 155 9.30 -26.43 -3.97
N THR A 156 10.55 -26.81 -3.68
CA THR A 156 11.39 -26.16 -2.67
C THR A 156 12.35 -25.18 -3.33
N LEU A 157 12.34 -23.93 -2.87
CA LEU A 157 13.18 -22.86 -3.39
C LEU A 157 14.05 -22.24 -2.29
N ILE A 158 15.24 -21.79 -2.67
CA ILE A 158 16.09 -20.94 -1.84
C ILE A 158 15.80 -19.49 -2.22
N TRP A 159 15.26 -18.72 -1.28
CA TRP A 159 15.00 -17.30 -1.40
C TRP A 159 16.19 -16.50 -0.89
N ALA A 160 16.57 -15.48 -1.65
CA ALA A 160 17.78 -14.71 -1.42
C ALA A 160 17.81 -14.02 -0.03
N PRO A 161 19.01 -13.81 0.54
CA PRO A 161 19.17 -13.05 1.77
C PRO A 161 18.93 -11.54 1.53
N ARG A 162 18.84 -10.77 2.61
CA ARG A 162 18.74 -9.31 2.55
C ARG A 162 19.99 -8.74 1.89
N GLY A 163 19.80 -7.85 0.92
CA GLY A 163 20.91 -7.32 0.12
C GLY A 163 20.48 -6.96 -1.30
N PRO A 164 21.40 -7.04 -2.29
CA PRO A 164 21.10 -6.67 -3.68
C PRO A 164 19.94 -7.45 -4.30
N LEU A 165 19.72 -8.69 -3.84
CA LEU A 165 18.66 -9.58 -4.33
C LEU A 165 17.37 -9.54 -3.52
N TRP A 166 17.34 -8.75 -2.45
CA TRP A 166 16.16 -8.47 -1.65
C TRP A 166 16.20 -7.02 -1.12
N PRO A 167 16.06 -6.02 -2.00
CA PRO A 167 16.21 -4.63 -1.61
C PRO A 167 14.97 -4.07 -0.92
N GLU A 168 15.18 -3.16 0.03
CA GLU A 168 14.14 -2.48 0.83
C GLU A 168 13.49 -1.30 0.12
N THR A 169 14.05 -0.90 -1.01
CA THR A 169 13.58 0.23 -1.81
C THR A 169 13.19 -0.23 -3.19
N GLY A 170 12.21 0.44 -3.77
CA GLY A 170 11.72 0.04 -5.08
C GLY A 170 12.73 0.14 -6.22
N CYS A 171 12.58 -0.75 -7.21
CA CYS A 171 13.40 -0.81 -8.40
C CYS A 171 12.55 -1.12 -9.64
N SER A 172 13.08 -0.83 -10.84
CA SER A 172 12.46 -1.27 -12.09
C SER A 172 12.71 -2.76 -12.33
N TRP A 173 11.88 -3.38 -13.16
CA TRP A 173 12.03 -4.79 -13.52
C TRP A 173 13.41 -5.08 -14.14
N ASP A 174 13.90 -4.22 -15.04
CA ASP A 174 15.23 -4.38 -15.65
C ASP A 174 16.38 -4.30 -14.63
N GLN A 175 16.20 -3.50 -13.57
CA GLN A 175 17.19 -3.42 -12.48
C GLN A 175 17.17 -4.71 -11.67
N ALA A 176 15.98 -5.24 -11.39
CA ALA A 176 15.83 -6.51 -10.69
C ALA A 176 16.52 -7.65 -11.47
N VAL A 177 16.25 -7.76 -12.78
CA VAL A 177 16.91 -8.72 -13.67
C VAL A 177 18.42 -8.51 -13.71
N TYR A 178 18.90 -7.27 -13.75
CA TYR A 178 20.33 -7.00 -13.70
C TYR A 178 20.96 -7.59 -12.43
N TYR A 179 20.39 -7.31 -11.25
CA TYR A 179 20.93 -7.85 -10.00
C TYR A 179 20.89 -9.36 -9.95
N THR A 180 19.78 -10.01 -10.36
CA THR A 180 19.70 -11.48 -10.31
C THR A 180 20.78 -12.15 -11.17
N ARG A 181 21.18 -11.51 -12.27
CA ARG A 181 22.19 -12.06 -13.18
C ARG A 181 23.64 -11.81 -12.75
N HIS A 182 23.90 -10.81 -11.91
CA HIS A 182 25.27 -10.37 -11.58
C HIS A 182 25.67 -10.64 -10.13
N VAL A 183 24.78 -11.13 -9.29
CA VAL A 183 25.11 -11.46 -7.89
C VAL A 183 25.62 -12.89 -7.79
N ALA A 184 26.69 -13.09 -7.03
CA ALA A 184 27.31 -14.38 -6.77
C ALA A 184 26.36 -15.34 -6.02
N GLU A 185 26.78 -16.60 -5.88
CA GLU A 185 26.00 -17.64 -5.23
C GLU A 185 25.60 -17.30 -3.78
N ASP A 186 26.40 -16.51 -3.09
CA ASP A 186 26.13 -16.04 -1.72
C ASP A 186 24.91 -15.11 -1.60
N GLY A 187 24.36 -14.64 -2.72
CA GLY A 187 23.20 -13.75 -2.78
C GLY A 187 23.48 -12.32 -2.31
N ILE A 188 24.74 -11.95 -2.09
CA ILE A 188 25.16 -10.68 -1.50
C ILE A 188 26.20 -9.98 -2.38
N THR A 189 27.19 -10.69 -2.91
CA THR A 189 28.31 -10.10 -3.64
C THR A 189 27.92 -9.78 -5.07
N LEU A 190 27.88 -8.49 -5.43
CA LEU A 190 27.66 -8.05 -6.80
C LEU A 190 28.96 -8.13 -7.60
N CYS A 191 28.92 -8.83 -8.73
CA CYS A 191 30.04 -9.02 -9.65
C CYS A 191 29.86 -8.21 -10.92
N ASP A 192 30.96 -7.88 -11.60
CA ASP A 192 30.92 -7.23 -12.91
C ASP A 192 30.49 -8.22 -14.01
N ASP A 193 30.88 -9.49 -13.88
CA ASP A 193 30.52 -10.56 -14.80
C ASP A 193 29.19 -11.22 -14.44
N VAL A 194 28.47 -11.70 -15.46
CA VAL A 194 27.24 -12.48 -15.30
C VAL A 194 27.52 -13.80 -14.56
N GLN A 195 26.75 -14.06 -13.52
CA GLN A 195 26.82 -15.24 -12.65
C GLN A 195 25.66 -16.22 -12.87
N ASP A 196 24.45 -15.71 -13.10
CA ASP A 196 23.22 -16.48 -13.36
C ASP A 196 22.87 -17.57 -12.30
N TYR A 197 23.32 -17.42 -11.04
CA TYR A 197 22.90 -18.30 -9.93
C TYR A 197 21.48 -18.03 -9.43
N TRP A 198 21.00 -16.80 -9.63
CA TRP A 198 19.73 -16.30 -9.12
C TRP A 198 18.85 -15.83 -10.27
N ARG A 199 17.54 -15.87 -10.03
CA ARG A 199 16.55 -15.33 -10.96
C ARG A 199 15.37 -14.72 -10.21
N LEU A 200 14.58 -13.93 -10.93
CA LEU A 200 13.24 -13.60 -10.44
C LEU A 200 12.39 -14.89 -10.35
N PRO A 201 11.51 -14.99 -9.34
CA PRO A 201 10.55 -16.09 -9.28
C PRO A 201 9.54 -15.98 -10.41
N THR A 202 9.01 -17.11 -10.87
CA THR A 202 7.82 -17.11 -11.72
C THR A 202 6.58 -16.72 -10.90
N ILE A 203 5.46 -16.43 -11.57
CA ILE A 203 4.17 -16.21 -10.89
C ILE A 203 3.81 -17.42 -10.02
N GLU A 204 3.94 -18.63 -10.57
CA GLU A 204 3.57 -19.87 -9.89
C GLU A 204 4.42 -20.09 -8.65
N GLU A 205 5.72 -19.79 -8.72
CA GLU A 205 6.63 -19.90 -7.58
C GLU A 205 6.35 -18.87 -6.50
N ALA A 206 6.11 -17.62 -6.91
CA ALA A 206 5.78 -16.55 -5.99
C ALA A 206 4.45 -16.84 -5.27
N VAL A 207 3.41 -17.21 -6.01
CA VAL A 207 2.09 -17.60 -5.49
C VAL A 207 2.20 -18.85 -4.61
N GLY A 208 2.92 -19.87 -5.06
CA GLY A 208 3.09 -21.13 -4.35
C GLY A 208 3.91 -21.02 -3.06
N SER A 209 4.68 -19.94 -2.88
CA SER A 209 5.48 -19.67 -1.69
C SER A 209 4.80 -18.77 -0.66
N MET A 210 3.58 -18.29 -0.94
CA MET A 210 2.84 -17.41 -0.02
C MET A 210 2.41 -18.15 1.25
N MET A 211 2.39 -17.44 2.39
CA MET A 211 2.18 -18.03 3.70
C MET A 211 1.22 -17.21 4.57
N LEU A 212 0.65 -17.87 5.58
CA LEU A 212 -0.05 -17.25 6.70
C LEU A 212 0.25 -18.04 7.97
N HIS A 213 0.64 -17.34 9.02
CA HIS A 213 0.98 -17.86 10.34
C HIS A 213 1.97 -19.04 10.30
N GLY A 214 3.01 -18.91 9.46
CA GLY A 214 4.04 -19.94 9.27
C GLY A 214 3.57 -21.16 8.48
N GLN A 215 2.36 -21.14 7.91
CA GLN A 215 1.84 -22.22 7.07
C GLN A 215 1.74 -21.77 5.62
N ASN A 216 2.09 -22.65 4.69
CA ASN A 216 1.92 -22.39 3.26
C ASN A 216 0.43 -22.23 2.90
N ALA A 217 0.10 -21.15 2.17
CA ALA A 217 -1.27 -20.79 1.80
C ALA A 217 -1.90 -21.64 0.68
N GLN A 218 -1.18 -22.67 0.22
CA GLN A 218 -1.58 -23.57 -0.87
C GLN A 218 -1.89 -22.79 -2.15
N GLY A 219 -1.04 -21.81 -2.46
CA GLY A 219 -1.22 -20.94 -3.61
C GLY A 219 -1.10 -21.71 -4.93
N TYR A 220 -2.00 -21.42 -5.87
CA TYR A 220 -1.82 -21.81 -7.27
C TYR A 220 -2.28 -20.71 -8.22
N TRP A 221 -1.69 -20.69 -9.41
CA TRP A 221 -1.99 -19.72 -10.46
C TRP A 221 -2.91 -20.33 -11.53
N ASP A 222 -4.05 -19.69 -11.78
CA ASP A 222 -4.92 -19.96 -12.93
C ASP A 222 -4.52 -19.02 -14.06
N ALA A 223 -3.70 -19.54 -14.99
CA ALA A 223 -3.18 -18.78 -16.12
C ALA A 223 -4.27 -18.38 -17.14
N GLU A 224 -5.37 -19.14 -17.25
CA GLU A 224 -6.47 -18.80 -18.16
C GLU A 224 -7.27 -17.61 -17.66
N ARG A 225 -7.48 -17.52 -16.34
CA ARG A 225 -8.22 -16.42 -15.70
C ARG A 225 -7.34 -15.28 -15.22
N GLU A 226 -6.03 -15.44 -15.29
CA GLU A 226 -5.02 -14.58 -14.68
C GLU A 226 -5.34 -14.29 -13.20
N LYS A 227 -5.60 -15.36 -12.43
CA LYS A 227 -5.96 -15.25 -11.00
C LYS A 227 -5.20 -16.24 -10.12
N ALA A 228 -4.72 -15.73 -8.99
CA ALA A 228 -4.17 -16.56 -7.93
C ALA A 228 -5.27 -17.04 -6.98
N HIS A 229 -5.15 -18.28 -6.53
CA HIS A 229 -6.06 -18.93 -5.60
C HIS A 229 -5.28 -19.46 -4.40
N TYR A 230 -5.89 -19.40 -3.22
CA TYR A 230 -5.29 -19.84 -1.96
C TYR A 230 -6.32 -20.55 -1.09
N ALA A 231 -5.88 -21.46 -0.23
CA ALA A 231 -6.73 -22.06 0.79
C ALA A 231 -7.14 -21.03 1.87
N PHE A 232 -6.26 -20.07 2.15
CA PHE A 232 -6.50 -18.90 3.00
C PHE A 232 -5.70 -17.71 2.46
N THR A 233 -6.18 -16.49 2.70
CA THR A 233 -5.50 -15.27 2.23
C THR A 233 -4.14 -15.14 2.91
N PRO A 234 -3.02 -15.12 2.16
CA PRO A 234 -1.70 -14.95 2.75
C PRO A 234 -1.51 -13.52 3.28
N ASP A 235 -0.48 -13.31 4.08
CA ASP A 235 -0.14 -11.99 4.63
C ASP A 235 1.36 -11.70 4.52
N LYS A 236 1.74 -10.46 4.85
CA LYS A 236 3.10 -9.97 4.86
C LYS A 236 3.84 -10.51 6.07
N GLU A 237 4.29 -11.75 5.97
CA GLU A 237 4.95 -12.47 7.05
C GLU A 237 6.29 -13.08 6.62
N SER A 238 7.14 -13.35 7.62
CA SER A 238 8.32 -14.18 7.45
C SER A 238 7.94 -15.62 7.07
N PRO A 239 8.78 -16.35 6.33
CA PRO A 239 10.12 -15.97 5.87
C PRO A 239 10.13 -15.21 4.54
N LEU A 240 9.03 -15.12 3.79
CA LEU A 240 9.02 -14.55 2.42
C LEU A 240 9.09 -13.02 2.42
N TRP A 241 8.34 -12.37 3.32
CA TRP A 241 8.25 -10.92 3.42
C TRP A 241 8.97 -10.41 4.65
N ASP A 242 9.58 -9.23 4.52
CA ASP A 242 10.02 -8.46 5.68
C ASP A 242 8.83 -7.64 6.15
N VAL A 243 8.31 -7.98 7.33
CA VAL A 243 7.13 -7.33 7.93
C VAL A 243 7.39 -5.85 8.21
N HIS A 244 8.67 -5.47 8.36
CA HIS A 244 9.13 -4.14 8.68
C HIS A 244 9.63 -3.33 7.48
N SER A 245 9.55 -3.88 6.28
CA SER A 245 9.85 -3.15 5.05
C SER A 245 8.63 -2.35 4.57
N PRO A 246 8.78 -1.20 3.90
CA PRO A 246 7.70 -0.57 3.16
C PRO A 246 7.32 -1.30 1.87
N VAL A 247 8.14 -2.27 1.41
CA VAL A 247 7.86 -3.04 0.19
C VAL A 247 6.66 -3.96 0.39
N ILE A 248 5.70 -3.88 -0.52
CA ILE A 248 4.46 -4.69 -0.50
C ILE A 248 4.23 -5.43 -1.83
N TYR A 249 5.10 -5.18 -2.81
CA TYR A 249 5.05 -5.80 -4.13
C TYR A 249 6.41 -6.37 -4.52
N TYR A 250 6.40 -7.58 -5.09
CA TYR A 250 7.57 -8.17 -5.74
C TYR A 250 7.34 -8.37 -7.23
N TRP A 251 8.35 -8.05 -8.03
CA TRP A 251 8.43 -8.44 -9.44
C TRP A 251 8.53 -9.96 -9.59
N THR A 252 7.92 -10.49 -10.64
CA THR A 252 8.14 -11.85 -11.14
C THR A 252 8.91 -11.83 -12.47
N SER A 253 9.41 -12.97 -12.92
CA SER A 253 10.07 -13.12 -14.22
C SER A 253 9.11 -12.97 -15.41
N ASP A 254 7.81 -13.21 -15.18
CA ASP A 254 6.82 -13.32 -16.25
C ASP A 254 6.39 -11.94 -16.78
N SER A 255 6.41 -11.82 -18.10
CA SER A 255 5.86 -10.66 -18.81
C SER A 255 4.39 -10.87 -19.15
N SER A 256 3.63 -9.77 -19.28
CA SER A 256 2.23 -9.83 -19.70
C SER A 256 2.12 -10.38 -21.12
N PRO A 257 1.26 -11.38 -21.40
CA PRO A 257 1.08 -11.93 -22.74
C PRO A 257 0.61 -10.89 -23.77
N SER A 258 -0.06 -9.84 -23.30
CA SER A 258 -0.64 -8.78 -24.13
C SER A 258 0.25 -7.54 -24.29
N ASP A 259 1.31 -7.39 -23.51
CA ASP A 259 2.13 -6.17 -23.47
C ASP A 259 3.53 -6.47 -22.90
N ASP A 260 4.53 -6.51 -23.77
CA ASP A 260 5.92 -6.83 -23.40
C ASP A 260 6.57 -5.76 -22.50
N GLN A 261 6.00 -4.56 -22.44
CA GLN A 261 6.44 -3.48 -21.56
C GLN A 261 5.94 -3.68 -20.13
N ARG A 262 5.16 -4.74 -19.87
CA ARG A 262 4.61 -5.05 -18.55
C ARG A 262 5.09 -6.39 -18.05
N ALA A 263 5.32 -6.44 -16.75
CA ALA A 263 5.63 -7.66 -16.02
C ALA A 263 4.63 -7.84 -14.87
N TYR A 264 4.47 -9.09 -14.44
CA TYR A 264 3.64 -9.41 -13.30
C TYR A 264 4.35 -9.02 -12.00
N ILE A 265 3.53 -8.65 -11.03
CA ILE A 265 3.90 -8.43 -9.64
C ILE A 265 2.99 -9.25 -8.76
N ILE A 266 3.52 -9.71 -7.64
CA ILE A 266 2.75 -10.28 -6.53
C ILE A 266 2.65 -9.28 -5.38
N VAL A 267 1.49 -9.19 -4.76
CA VAL A 267 1.22 -8.40 -3.56
C VAL A 267 1.31 -9.32 -2.34
N TYR A 268 1.74 -8.80 -1.19
CA TYR A 268 1.83 -9.59 0.05
C TYR A 268 0.54 -10.34 0.47
N ASN A 269 -0.62 -9.86 0.03
CA ASN A 269 -1.92 -10.50 0.30
C ASN A 269 -2.31 -11.53 -0.78
N GLY A 270 -1.39 -11.87 -1.68
CA GLY A 270 -1.56 -12.89 -2.71
C GLY A 270 -2.13 -12.39 -4.03
N GLY A 271 -2.48 -11.11 -4.15
CA GLY A 271 -2.93 -10.54 -5.43
C GLY A 271 -1.81 -10.56 -6.48
N VAL A 272 -2.17 -10.79 -7.74
CA VAL A 272 -1.24 -10.75 -8.87
C VAL A 272 -1.75 -9.73 -9.88
N PHE A 273 -0.88 -8.80 -10.30
CA PHE A 273 -1.24 -7.71 -11.20
C PHE A 273 -0.09 -7.43 -12.17
N THR A 274 -0.36 -6.70 -13.26
CA THR A 274 0.70 -6.27 -14.18
C THR A 274 1.07 -4.79 -13.96
N LYS A 275 2.38 -4.48 -13.98
CA LYS A 275 2.91 -3.12 -13.94
C LYS A 275 3.88 -2.90 -15.10
N ARG A 276 4.06 -1.64 -15.52
CA ARG A 276 5.08 -1.29 -16.51
C ARG A 276 6.48 -1.59 -15.96
N LYS A 277 7.35 -2.22 -16.75
CA LYS A 277 8.71 -2.62 -16.35
C LYS A 277 9.56 -1.44 -15.88
N LEU A 278 9.32 -0.25 -16.44
CA LEU A 278 9.97 1.02 -16.05
C LEU A 278 9.49 1.60 -14.71
N ASN A 279 8.46 1.02 -14.07
CA ASN A 279 7.93 1.55 -12.81
C ASN A 279 8.95 1.35 -11.67
N ARG A 280 9.09 2.35 -10.81
CA ARG A 280 10.04 2.38 -9.69
C ARG A 280 9.37 2.87 -8.40
N GLN A 281 8.12 2.46 -8.19
CA GLN A 281 7.39 2.81 -6.96
C GLN A 281 8.20 2.37 -5.75
N PRO A 282 8.38 3.21 -4.70
CA PRO A 282 9.21 2.89 -3.55
C PRO A 282 8.86 1.56 -2.85
N THR A 283 7.60 1.12 -2.98
CA THR A 283 7.06 -0.09 -2.37
C THR A 283 7.10 -1.33 -3.29
N LEU A 284 7.68 -1.20 -4.50
CA LEU A 284 7.77 -2.25 -5.52
C LEU A 284 9.22 -2.66 -5.76
N SER A 285 9.57 -3.84 -5.24
CA SER A 285 10.93 -4.40 -5.28
C SER A 285 10.89 -5.83 -5.82
N PHE A 286 11.83 -6.68 -5.42
CA PHE A 286 11.85 -8.10 -5.72
C PHE A 286 12.53 -8.88 -4.60
N ARG A 287 12.37 -10.20 -4.63
CA ARG A 287 13.23 -11.13 -3.92
C ARG A 287 13.60 -12.26 -4.86
N ALA A 288 14.90 -12.46 -5.09
CA ALA A 288 15.36 -13.48 -6.01
C ALA A 288 15.24 -14.89 -5.42
N VAL A 289 15.16 -15.88 -6.30
CA VAL A 289 15.11 -17.29 -5.96
C VAL A 289 16.12 -18.08 -6.76
N ARG A 290 16.45 -19.27 -6.25
CA ARG A 290 17.11 -20.34 -6.98
C ARG A 290 16.57 -21.68 -6.52
N GLU A 291 16.76 -22.70 -7.35
CA GLU A 291 16.41 -24.07 -7.02
C GLU A 291 17.32 -24.61 -5.92
N VAL A 292 16.79 -25.49 -5.07
CA VAL A 292 17.63 -26.32 -4.21
C VAL A 292 18.37 -27.27 -5.14
N SER A 293 19.65 -27.01 -5.40
CA SER A 293 20.48 -27.97 -6.11
C SER A 293 20.41 -29.29 -5.36
N HIS A 294 19.91 -30.34 -6.02
CA HIS A 294 20.14 -31.70 -5.55
C HIS A 294 21.66 -31.82 -5.43
N LEU A 295 22.18 -31.79 -4.19
CA LEU A 295 23.51 -32.28 -3.90
C LEU A 295 23.48 -33.75 -4.34
N LEU A 296 23.87 -33.99 -5.59
CA LEU A 296 24.37 -35.26 -6.04
C LEU A 296 25.68 -35.48 -5.28
N HIS A 297 25.55 -36.04 -4.08
CA HIS A 297 26.61 -36.76 -3.40
C HIS A 297 26.41 -38.25 -3.63
#